data_AF-A0A6I2UPU7-F1
#
_entry.id   AF-A0A6I2UPU7-F1
#
_cell.length_a   1.000
_cell.length_b   1.000
_cell.length_c   1.000
_cell.angle_alpha   90.00
_cell.angle_beta   90.00
_cell.angle_gamma   90.00
#
_symmetry.space_group_name_H-M   'P 1'
#
loop_
_entity.id
_entity.type
_entity.pdbx_description
1 polymer ?
#
loop_
_entity_poly.entity_id
_entity_poly.type
_entity_poly.pdbx_seq_one_letter_code
_entity_poly.pdbx_strand_id
1 'polypeptide(L)' 'MQESRRRANEKWLKANYEQISFRAPKGTKAKIKEAAAANDMSMAAYLQAAYKEKQLKKQKE' A
#
# COMPACT_ATOMS: atom_id res chain seq x y z
N MET A 1 15.29 -24.88 -12.05
CA MET A 1 15.79 -23.94 -11.03
C MET A 1 14.94 -22.67 -10.87
N GLN A 2 14.45 -22.05 -11.94
CA GLN A 2 13.65 -20.80 -11.86
C GLN A 2 12.34 -20.96 -11.07
N GLU A 3 11.62 -22.08 -11.22
CA GLU A 3 10.36 -22.32 -10.49
C GLU A 3 10.54 -22.45 -8.98
N SER A 4 11.60 -23.11 -8.50
CA SER A 4 11.86 -23.29 -7.07
C SER A 4 12.07 -21.95 -6.37
N ARG A 5 12.78 -21.02 -7.03
CA ARG A 5 12.99 -19.65 -6.52
C ARG A 5 11.70 -18.84 -6.48
N ARG A 6 10.85 -18.98 -7.52
CA ARG A 6 9.55 -18.31 -7.56
C ARG A 6 8.64 -18.75 -6.42
N ARG A 7 8.50 -20.06 -6.20
CA ARG A 7 7.68 -20.62 -5.12
C ARG A 7 8.18 -20.23 -3.72
N ALA A 8 9.51 -20.14 -3.55
CA ALA A 8 10.10 -19.65 -2.30
C ALA A 8 9.76 -18.18 -2.04
N ASN A 9 9.86 -17.31 -3.05
CA ASN A 9 9.49 -15.90 -2.94
C ASN A 9 7.99 -15.73 -2.65
N GLU A 10 7.11 -16.49 -3.30
CA GLU A 10 5.67 -16.43 -3.04
C GLU A 10 5.33 -16.83 -1.60
N LYS A 11 5.96 -17.90 -1.08
CA LYS A 11 5.83 -18.29 0.33
C LYS A 11 6.28 -17.18 1.28
N TRP A 12 7.43 -16.58 0.99
CA TRP A 12 7.97 -15.52 1.83
C TRP A 12 7.09 -14.26 1.80
N LEU A 13 6.64 -13.83 0.61
CA LEU A 13 5.75 -12.69 0.46
C LEU A 13 4.42 -12.91 1.20
N LYS A 14 3.82 -14.09 1.09
CA LYS A 14 2.56 -14.42 1.78
C LYS A 14 2.70 -14.44 3.30
N ALA A 15 3.88 -14.79 3.82
CA ALA A 15 4.13 -14.82 5.26
C ALA A 15 4.41 -13.43 5.85
N ASN A 16 4.99 -12.52 5.07
CA ASN A 16 5.48 -11.23 5.56
C ASN A 16 4.60 -10.04 5.14
N TYR A 17 3.80 -10.17 4.09
CA TYR A 17 2.99 -9.10 3.53
C TYR A 17 1.54 -9.52 3.38
N GLU A 18 0.64 -8.61 3.76
CA GLU A 18 -0.78 -8.75 3.50
C GLU A 18 -1.17 -7.97 2.24
N GLN A 19 -1.89 -8.62 1.33
CA GLN A 19 -2.42 -7.97 0.13
C GLN A 19 -3.80 -7.39 0.44
N ILE A 20 -3.90 -6.07 0.49
CA ILE A 20 -5.17 -5.36 0.68
C ILE A 20 -5.76 -5.02 -0.69
N SER A 21 -6.84 -5.68 -1.06
CA SER A 21 -7.65 -5.34 -2.24
C SER A 21 -8.96 -4.70 -1.81
N PHE A 22 -9.24 -3.49 -2.28
CA PHE A 22 -10.52 -2.81 -2.05
C PHE A 22 -11.08 -2.28 -3.36
N ARG A 23 -12.40 -2.12 -3.40
CA ARG A 23 -13.08 -1.48 -4.53
C ARG A 23 -13.14 0.03 -4.29
N ALA A 24 -12.64 0.79 -5.25
CA ALA A 24 -12.68 2.24 -5.24
C ALA A 24 -13.48 2.74 -6.45
N PRO A 25 -14.10 3.93 -6.37
CA PRO A 25 -14.67 4.60 -7.53
C PRO A 25 -13.65 4.78 -8.66
N LYS A 26 -14.16 4.85 -9.90
CA LYS A 26 -13.32 5.13 -11.07
C LYS A 26 -12.63 6.49 -10.89
N GLY A 27 -11.35 6.55 -11.23
CA GLY A 27 -10.52 7.76 -11.08
C GLY A 27 -9.85 7.93 -9.71
N THR A 28 -10.27 7.20 -8.67
CA THR A 28 -9.63 7.29 -7.34
C THR A 28 -8.15 6.90 -7.39
N LYS A 29 -7.79 5.89 -8.19
CA LYS A 29 -6.38 5.50 -8.38
C LYS A 29 -5.52 6.64 -8.95
N ALA A 30 -6.04 7.38 -9.93
CA ALA A 30 -5.31 8.51 -10.52
C ALA A 30 -5.06 9.60 -9.48
N LYS A 31 -6.10 9.97 -8.72
CA LYS A 31 -6.00 10.95 -7.63
C LYS A 31 -4.98 10.55 -6.55
N ILE A 32 -4.97 9.28 -6.12
CA ILE A 32 -3.98 8.81 -5.14
C ILE A 32 -2.57 8.85 -5.74
N LYS A 33 -2.42 8.51 -7.03
CA LYS A 33 -1.12 8.57 -7.70
C LYS A 33 -0.59 10.00 -7.83
N GLU A 34 -1.45 10.95 -8.20
CA GLU A 34 -1.09 12.38 -8.25
C GLU A 34 -0.71 12.91 -6.87
N ALA A 35 -1.50 12.59 -5.83
CA ALA A 35 -1.19 12.98 -4.47
C ALA A 35 0.12 12.36 -3.96
N ALA A 36 0.39 11.09 -4.28
CA ALA A 36 1.64 10.44 -3.93
C ALA A 36 2.84 11.07 -4.67
N ALA A 37 2.68 11.39 -5.96
CA ALA A 37 3.70 12.08 -6.75
C ALA A 37 4.00 13.48 -6.21
N ALA A 38 2.98 14.22 -5.77
CA ALA A 38 3.16 15.53 -5.15
C ALA A 38 3.89 15.49 -3.80
N ASN A 39 3.98 14.31 -3.17
CA ASN A 39 4.68 14.09 -1.91
C ASN A 39 5.98 13.27 -2.10
N ASP A 40 6.46 13.09 -3.34
CA ASP A 40 7.63 12.27 -3.68
C ASP A 40 7.59 10.84 -3.09
N MET A 41 6.38 10.28 -2.96
CA MET A 41 6.13 8.99 -2.33
C MET A 41 5.55 7.97 -3.31
N SER A 42 5.78 6.69 -3.02
CA SER A 42 5.05 5.62 -3.69
C SER A 42 3.58 5.61 -3.24
N MET A 43 2.68 5.14 -4.10
CA MET A 43 1.25 5.05 -3.80
C MET A 43 0.97 4.25 -2.51
N ALA A 44 1.76 3.20 -2.27
CA ALA A 44 1.65 2.37 -1.07
C ALA A 44 2.15 3.12 0.20
N ALA A 45 3.29 3.82 0.09
CA ALA A 45 3.80 4.63 1.19
C ALA A 45 2.83 5.76 1.56
N TYR A 46 2.26 6.42 0.55
CA TYR A 46 1.26 7.47 0.74
C TYR A 46 0.01 6.96 1.48
N LEU A 47 -0.50 5.78 1.10
CA LEU A 47 -1.64 5.15 1.80
C LEU A 47 -1.31 4.81 3.27
N GLN A 48 -0.12 4.28 3.54
CA GLN A 48 0.30 3.98 4.92
C GLN A 48 0.48 5.24 5.78
N ALA A 49 1.10 6.29 5.21
CA ALA A 49 1.25 7.57 5.88
C ALA A 49 -0.12 8.19 6.22
N ALA A 50 -1.04 8.23 5.24
CA ALA A 50 -2.39 8.74 5.44
C ALA A 50 -3.17 7.95 6.51
N TYR A 51 -2.99 6.63 6.59
CA TYR A 51 -3.57 5.83 7.66
C TYR A 51 -3.00 6.21 9.03
N LYS A 52 -1.68 6.32 9.15
CA LYS A 52 -0.98 6.68 10.39
C LYS A 52 -1.38 8.08 10.89
N GLU A 53 -1.48 9.05 9.99
CA GLU A 53 -1.94 10.41 10.31
C GLU A 53 -3.37 10.42 10.88
N LYS A 54 -4.29 9.67 10.27
CA LYS A 54 -5.68 9.57 10.76
C LYS A 54 -5.75 8.93 12.15
N GLN A 55 -4.91 7.93 12.44
CA GLN A 55 -4.83 7.32 13.77
C GLN A 55 -4.28 8.31 14.81
N LEU A 56 -3.23 9.07 14.45
CA LEU A 56 -2.64 10.08 15.33
C LEU A 56 -3.63 11.20 15.68
N LYS A 57 -4.46 11.62 14.72
CA LYS A 57 -5.52 12.62 14.97
C LYS A 57 -6.59 12.10 15.92
N LYS A 58 -7.02 10.84 15.74
CA LYS A 58 -8.00 10.20 16.63
C LYS A 58 -7.53 9.99 18.08
N GLN A 59 -6.22 9.90 18.32
CA GLN A 59 -5.67 9.74 19.68
C GLN A 59 -5.51 11.08 20.43
N LYS A 60 -5.70 12.21 19.74
CA LYS A 60 -5.56 13.55 20.31
C LYS A 60 -6.90 14.25 20.58
N GLU A 61 -8.01 13.66 20.15
CA GLU A 61 -9.38 14.03 20.56
C GLU A 61 -9.80 13.19 21.77
#